data_AF-G0TVQ2-F1
#
_entry.id   AF-G0TVQ2-F1
#
_cell.length_a   1.000
_cell.length_b   1.000
_cell.length_c   1.000
_cell.angle_alpha   90.00
_cell.angle_beta   90.00
_cell.angle_gamma   90.00
#
_symmetry.space_group_name_H-M   'P 1'
#
loop_
_entity.id
_entity.type
_entity.pdbx_description
1 polymer ?
#
loop_
_entity_poly.entity_id
_entity_poly.type
_entity_poly.pdbx_seq_one_letter_code
_entity_poly.pdbx_strand_id
1 'polypeptide(L)'
;VGDSVAAYCGRFASSWEPRPKQRSRFTKEALMQGRARHSRQREAAALRQHINEVHGHEQRNRARIGRSCEEAAIALVHNASRGSVSSTSASMQMARELLMVKEATRRSLKKGRQERKAIFRSSKKWNG
;
A
#
# COMPACT_ATOMS: atom_id res chain seq x y z
N VAL A 1 29.59 -22.57 54.78
CA VAL A 1 28.77 -23.76 54.48
C VAL A 1 27.42 -23.25 53.98
N GLY A 2 27.30 -23.12 52.66
CA GLY A 2 26.28 -22.32 51.97
C GLY A 2 25.28 -23.17 51.19
N ASP A 3 24.79 -24.25 51.80
CA ASP A 3 24.02 -25.29 51.10
C ASP A 3 22.51 -25.28 51.44
N SER A 4 21.90 -24.10 51.58
CA SER A 4 20.46 -24.01 51.94
C SER A 4 19.58 -23.20 51.00
N VAL A 5 20.13 -22.52 49.98
CA VAL A 5 19.31 -21.69 49.08
C VAL A 5 18.99 -22.41 47.76
N ALA A 6 19.81 -23.39 47.35
CA ALA A 6 19.58 -24.14 46.11
C ALA A 6 18.43 -25.16 46.20
N ALA A 7 18.02 -25.57 47.40
CA ALA A 7 17.04 -26.63 47.60
C ALA A 7 15.57 -26.18 47.51
N TYR A 8 15.29 -24.88 47.42
CA TYR A 8 13.91 -24.37 47.43
C TYR A 8 13.32 -24.13 46.03
N CYS A 9 14.15 -23.99 44.99
CA CYS A 9 13.67 -23.79 43.62
C CYS A 9 13.38 -25.11 42.86
N GLY A 10 13.72 -26.28 43.43
CA GLY A 10 13.67 -27.57 42.72
C GLY A 10 12.35 -28.35 42.81
N ARG A 11 11.35 -27.91 43.59
CA ARG A 11 10.16 -28.74 43.90
C ARG A 11 8.89 -28.45 43.09
N PHE A 12 8.93 -27.54 42.10
CA PHE A 12 7.77 -27.23 41.26
C PHE A 12 8.02 -27.30 39.75
N ALA A 13 9.10 -27.97 39.32
CA ALA A 13 9.16 -28.50 37.96
C ALA A 13 8.40 -29.84 37.91
N SER A 14 7.12 -29.83 38.31
CA SER A 14 6.22 -30.89 37.89
C SER A 14 6.27 -30.94 36.38
N SER A 15 6.39 -32.13 35.81
CA SER A 15 6.52 -32.38 34.37
C SER A 15 5.36 -31.71 33.64
N TRP A 16 5.56 -30.48 33.21
CA TRP A 16 4.60 -29.78 32.40
C TRP A 16 4.56 -30.52 31.07
N GLU A 17 3.49 -31.28 30.86
CA GLU A 17 3.20 -31.87 29.59
C GLU A 17 2.01 -31.17 28.96
N PRO A 18 2.07 -30.83 27.67
CA PRO A 18 0.91 -30.32 26.99
C PRO A 18 -0.21 -31.36 27.04
N ARG A 19 -1.44 -30.89 27.30
CA ARG A 19 -2.64 -31.75 27.28
C ARG A 19 -2.64 -32.56 25.97
N PRO A 20 -3.11 -33.82 25.96
CA PRO A 20 -3.05 -34.67 24.76
C PRO A 20 -3.62 -34.00 23.49
N LYS A 21 -4.69 -33.22 23.63
CA LYS A 21 -5.32 -32.43 22.56
C LYS A 21 -4.46 -31.28 21.99
N GLN A 22 -3.39 -30.90 22.68
CA GLN A 22 -2.50 -29.79 22.34
C GLN A 22 -1.09 -30.24 21.97
N ARG A 23 -0.71 -31.51 22.21
CA ARG A 23 0.63 -32.04 21.92
C ARG A 23 1.07 -31.78 20.47
N SER A 24 0.14 -31.90 19.51
CA SER A 24 0.40 -31.62 18.09
C SER A 24 0.87 -30.19 17.80
N ARG A 25 0.56 -29.22 18.67
CA ARG A 25 1.00 -27.81 18.53
C ARG A 25 2.43 -27.58 19.02
N PHE A 26 2.94 -28.48 19.85
CA PHE A 26 4.28 -28.39 20.44
C PHE A 26 5.27 -29.36 19.79
N THR A 27 4.89 -29.99 18.68
CA THR A 27 5.81 -30.82 17.90
C THR A 27 6.85 -29.95 17.20
N LYS A 28 8.02 -30.56 16.91
CA LYS A 28 9.07 -29.94 16.09
C LYS A 28 8.52 -29.46 14.74
N GLU A 29 7.63 -30.23 14.13
CA GLU A 29 6.98 -29.88 12.88
C GLU A 29 6.10 -28.63 13.01
N ALA A 30 5.26 -28.55 14.04
CA ALA A 30 4.42 -27.38 14.29
C ALA A 30 5.26 -26.12 14.52
N LEU A 31 6.39 -26.24 15.21
CA LEU A 31 7.34 -25.15 15.40
C LEU A 31 7.95 -24.70 14.05
N MET A 32 8.39 -25.64 13.21
CA MET A 32 8.96 -25.34 11.89
C MET A 32 7.94 -24.68 10.96
N GLN A 33 6.69 -25.17 10.95
CA GLN A 33 5.59 -24.54 10.22
C GLN A 33 5.27 -23.13 10.75
N GLY A 34 5.36 -22.92 12.08
CA GLY A 34 5.24 -21.60 12.70
C GLY A 34 6.31 -20.63 12.20
N ARG A 35 7.57 -21.05 12.20
CA ARG A 35 8.70 -20.26 11.68
C ARG A 35 8.52 -19.92 10.19
N ALA A 36 8.12 -20.90 9.37
CA ALA A 36 7.87 -20.68 7.95
C ALA A 36 6.73 -19.68 7.70
N ARG A 37 5.61 -19.79 8.44
CA ARG A 37 4.52 -18.82 8.38
C ARG A 37 4.97 -17.43 8.78
N HIS A 38 5.74 -17.30 9.85
CA HIS A 38 6.27 -16.02 10.30
C HIS A 38 7.19 -15.38 9.25
N SER A 39 8.10 -16.15 8.62
CA SER A 39 8.94 -15.62 7.52
C SER A 39 8.09 -15.08 6.38
N ARG A 40 7.12 -15.87 5.90
CA ARG A 40 6.22 -15.46 4.82
C ARG A 40 5.40 -14.23 5.18
N GLN A 41 4.92 -14.14 6.43
CA GLN A 41 4.18 -12.98 6.91
C GLN A 41 5.05 -11.72 6.94
N ARG A 42 6.31 -11.85 7.37
CA ARG A 42 7.29 -10.76 7.38
C ARG A 42 7.62 -10.29 5.96
N GLU A 43 7.87 -11.21 5.04
CA GLU A 43 8.10 -10.91 3.62
C GLU A 43 6.89 -10.21 3.01
N ALA A 44 5.68 -10.74 3.24
CA ALA A 44 4.45 -10.12 2.76
C ALA A 44 4.22 -8.72 3.36
N ALA A 45 4.60 -8.50 4.62
CA ALA A 45 4.54 -7.18 5.25
C ALA A 45 5.51 -6.19 4.60
N ALA A 46 6.75 -6.61 4.35
CA ALA A 46 7.75 -5.80 3.66
C ALA A 46 7.28 -5.42 2.23
N LEU A 47 6.73 -6.37 1.49
CA LEU A 47 6.16 -6.11 0.16
C LEU A 47 5.00 -5.10 0.22
N ARG A 48 4.08 -5.23 1.18
CA ARG A 48 2.99 -4.26 1.36
C ARG A 48 3.52 -2.87 1.68
N GLN A 49 4.53 -2.77 2.54
CA GLN A 49 5.16 -1.49 2.88
C GLN A 49 5.77 -0.84 1.63
N HIS A 50 6.57 -1.60 0.88
CA HIS A 50 7.21 -1.10 -0.35
C HIS A 50 6.18 -0.62 -1.37
N ILE A 51 5.11 -1.40 -1.60
CA ILE A 51 4.02 -1.02 -2.51
C ILE A 51 3.36 0.29 -2.04
N ASN A 52 3.12 0.46 -0.74
CA ASN A 52 2.52 1.67 -0.20
C ASN A 52 3.43 2.89 -0.38
N GLU A 53 4.73 2.74 -0.17
CA GLU A 53 5.72 3.79 -0.37
C GLU A 53 5.76 4.24 -1.83
N VAL A 54 5.94 3.29 -2.76
CA VAL A 54 5.93 3.56 -4.21
C VAL A 54 4.63 4.25 -4.63
N HIS A 55 3.50 3.74 -4.17
CA HIS A 55 2.19 4.33 -4.47
C HIS A 55 2.07 5.76 -3.95
N GLY A 56 2.58 6.04 -2.74
CA GLY A 56 2.62 7.37 -2.16
C GLY A 56 3.51 8.35 -2.95
N HIS A 57 4.64 7.87 -3.47
CA HIS A 57 5.49 8.64 -4.38
C HIS A 57 4.77 8.96 -5.70
N GLU A 58 4.13 7.98 -6.33
CA GLU A 58 3.36 8.19 -7.54
C GLU A 58 2.22 9.20 -7.35
N GLN A 59 1.48 9.10 -6.23
CA GLN A 59 0.39 10.04 -5.94
C GLN A 59 0.89 11.48 -5.82
N ARG A 60 2.01 11.70 -5.12
CA ARG A 60 2.64 13.03 -5.00
C ARG A 60 3.09 13.56 -6.36
N ASN A 61 3.74 12.72 -7.17
CA ASN A 61 4.18 13.10 -8.50
C ASN A 61 3.00 13.48 -9.40
N ARG A 62 1.93 12.67 -9.40
CA ARG A 62 0.69 12.99 -10.15
C ARG A 62 0.06 14.29 -9.68
N ALA A 63 0.01 14.54 -8.37
CA ALA A 63 -0.52 15.79 -7.84
C ALA A 63 0.33 17.00 -8.25
N ARG A 64 1.66 16.87 -8.25
CA ARG A 64 2.59 17.92 -8.72
C ARG A 64 2.39 18.24 -10.19
N ILE A 65 2.34 17.22 -11.04
CA ILE A 65 2.11 17.38 -12.48
C ILE A 65 0.74 18.01 -12.72
N GLY A 66 -0.30 17.56 -12.02
CA GLY A 66 -1.65 18.11 -12.14
C GLY A 66 -1.73 19.61 -11.82
N ARG A 67 -1.04 20.06 -10.77
CA ARG A 67 -0.94 21.49 -10.44
C ARG A 67 -0.16 22.26 -11.51
N SER A 68 0.98 21.74 -11.95
CA SER A 68 1.79 22.37 -12.99
C SER A 68 1.04 22.54 -14.31
N CYS A 69 0.27 21.54 -14.75
CA CYS A 69 -0.57 21.65 -15.95
C CYS A 69 -1.67 22.71 -15.79
N GLU A 70 -2.26 22.82 -14.60
CA GLU A 70 -3.30 23.80 -14.31
C GLU A 70 -2.74 25.22 -14.25
N GLU A 71 -1.62 25.42 -13.55
CA GLU A 71 -0.90 26.69 -13.50
C GLU A 71 -0.45 27.12 -14.90
N ALA A 72 0.09 26.20 -15.71
CA ALA A 72 0.46 26.47 -17.09
C ALA A 72 -0.75 26.84 -17.97
N ALA A 73 -1.88 26.14 -17.82
CA ALA A 73 -3.11 26.48 -18.54
C ALA A 73 -3.62 27.87 -18.14
N ILE A 74 -3.62 28.21 -16.85
CA ILE A 74 -4.02 29.54 -16.35
C ILE A 74 -3.09 30.62 -16.90
N ALA A 75 -1.78 30.39 -16.87
CA ALA A 75 -0.78 31.32 -17.41
C ALA A 75 -0.97 31.54 -18.92
N LEU A 76 -1.25 30.48 -19.68
CA LEU A 76 -1.54 30.57 -21.12
C LEU A 76 -2.80 31.39 -21.39
N VAL A 77 -3.89 31.16 -20.64
CA VAL A 77 -5.13 31.95 -20.77
C VAL A 77 -4.88 33.42 -20.43
N HIS A 78 -4.16 33.69 -19.35
CA HIS A 78 -3.84 35.05 -18.93
C HIS A 78 -2.97 35.77 -19.97
N ASN A 79 -1.94 35.11 -20.49
CA ASN A 79 -1.06 35.68 -21.52
C ASN A 79 -1.76 35.85 -22.87
N ALA A 80 -2.72 34.97 -23.20
CA ALA A 80 -3.53 35.08 -24.41
C ALA A 80 -4.31 36.39 -24.47
N SER A 81 -4.73 36.96 -23.33
CA SER A 81 -5.39 38.28 -23.26
C SER A 81 -4.50 39.47 -23.65
N ARG A 82 -3.18 39.28 -23.68
CA ARG A 82 -2.17 40.33 -23.94
C ARG A 82 -1.43 40.14 -25.27
N GLY A 83 -1.72 39.07 -26.01
CA GLY A 83 -1.02 38.70 -27.25
C GLY A 83 -1.77 39.08 -28.52
N SER A 84 -1.14 38.84 -29.68
CA SER A 84 -1.81 38.96 -30.98
C SER A 84 -2.84 37.85 -31.18
N VAL A 85 -3.87 38.08 -32.00
CA VAL A 85 -4.99 37.14 -32.22
C VAL A 85 -4.53 35.71 -32.57
N SER A 86 -3.48 35.58 -33.39
CA SER A 86 -2.90 34.27 -33.76
C SER A 86 -2.21 33.59 -32.56
N SER A 87 -1.47 34.35 -31.76
CA SER A 87 -0.81 33.87 -30.53
C SER A 87 -1.80 33.53 -29.41
N THR A 88 -2.92 34.25 -29.32
CA THR A 88 -4.04 34.01 -28.40
C THR A 88 -4.72 32.68 -28.71
N SER A 89 -5.02 32.41 -29.99
CA SER A 89 -5.66 31.15 -30.41
C SER A 89 -4.81 29.93 -30.05
N ALA A 90 -3.51 29.97 -30.38
CA ALA A 90 -2.57 28.89 -30.05
C ALA A 90 -2.44 28.67 -28.53
N SER A 91 -2.35 29.75 -27.75
CA SER A 91 -2.27 29.69 -26.29
C SER A 91 -3.54 29.08 -25.67
N MET A 92 -4.72 29.45 -26.17
CA MET A 92 -5.99 28.92 -25.71
C MET A 92 -6.18 27.45 -26.09
N GLN A 93 -5.70 27.03 -27.27
CA GLN A 93 -5.71 25.62 -27.66
C GLN A 93 -4.82 24.79 -26.72
N MET A 94 -3.58 25.23 -26.47
CA MET A 94 -2.66 24.53 -25.58
C MET A 94 -3.19 24.47 -24.14
N ALA A 95 -3.84 25.53 -23.64
CA ALA A 95 -4.48 25.52 -22.32
C ALA A 95 -5.60 24.45 -22.24
N ARG A 96 -6.41 24.31 -23.29
CA ARG A 96 -7.45 23.26 -23.36
C ARG A 96 -6.84 21.87 -23.37
N GLU A 97 -5.76 21.67 -24.13
CA GLU A 97 -5.05 20.38 -24.19
C GLU A 97 -4.51 19.97 -22.82
N LEU A 98 -3.90 20.88 -22.08
CA LEU A 98 -3.41 20.62 -20.71
C LEU A 98 -4.53 20.22 -19.75
N LEU A 99 -5.68 20.90 -19.82
CA LEU A 99 -6.86 20.56 -19.02
C LEU A 99 -7.46 19.21 -19.43
N MET A 100 -7.46 18.89 -20.73
CA MET A 100 -7.90 17.59 -21.25
C MET A 100 -7.01 16.45 -20.75
N VAL A 101 -5.69 16.63 -20.72
CA VAL A 101 -4.74 15.64 -20.17
C VAL A 101 -5.00 15.40 -18.67
N LYS A 102 -5.24 16.47 -17.91
CA LYS A 102 -5.61 16.37 -16.47
C LYS A 102 -6.90 15.58 -16.28
N GLU A 103 -7.93 15.87 -17.08
CA GLU A 103 -9.22 15.19 -17.01
C GLU A 103 -9.15 13.71 -17.46
N ALA A 104 -8.42 13.41 -18.53
CA ALA A 104 -8.17 12.04 -18.98
C ALA A 104 -7.46 11.21 -17.90
N THR A 105 -6.45 11.80 -17.25
CA THR A 105 -5.73 11.18 -16.13
C THR A 105 -6.68 10.89 -14.96
N ARG A 106 -7.54 11.85 -14.60
CA ARG A 106 -8.56 11.67 -13.54
C ARG A 106 -9.52 10.53 -13.87
N ARG A 107 -10.00 10.45 -15.11
CA ARG A 107 -10.90 9.38 -15.58
C ARG A 107 -10.23 8.00 -15.52
N SER A 108 -8.99 7.90 -15.98
CA SER A 108 -8.20 6.66 -15.92
C SER A 108 -8.05 6.16 -14.48
N LEU A 109 -7.70 7.05 -13.54
CA LEU A 109 -7.60 6.71 -12.12
C LEU A 109 -8.94 6.25 -11.52
N LYS A 110 -10.04 6.90 -11.90
CA LYS A 110 -11.39 6.50 -11.47
C LYS A 110 -11.75 5.11 -11.98
N LYS A 111 -11.47 4.83 -13.26
CA LYS A 111 -11.71 3.52 -13.89
C LYS A 111 -10.91 2.42 -13.18
N GLY A 112 -9.60 2.60 -13.01
CA GLY A 112 -8.77 1.62 -12.30
C GLY A 112 -9.20 1.39 -10.84
N ARG A 113 -9.73 2.42 -10.15
CA ARG A 113 -10.33 2.25 -8.81
C ARG A 113 -11.59 1.39 -8.85
N GLN A 114 -12.44 1.55 -9.86
CA GLN A 114 -13.65 0.76 -10.03
C GLN A 114 -13.31 -0.70 -10.36
N GLU A 115 -12.33 -0.94 -11.23
CA GLU A 115 -11.84 -2.28 -11.57
C GLU A 115 -11.29 -3.01 -10.34
N ARG A 116 -10.43 -2.35 -9.54
CA ARG A 116 -9.94 -2.94 -8.28
C ARG A 116 -11.07 -3.27 -7.31
N LYS A 117 -12.08 -2.40 -7.19
CA LYS A 117 -13.27 -2.68 -6.38
C LYS A 117 -14.07 -3.87 -6.92
N ALA A 118 -14.18 -4.01 -8.24
CA ALA A 118 -14.88 -5.12 -8.88
C ALA A 118 -14.14 -6.44 -8.67
N ILE A 119 -12.81 -6.46 -8.82
CA ILE A 119 -11.95 -7.62 -8.51
C ILE A 119 -12.11 -8.00 -7.03
N PHE A 120 -12.05 -7.04 -6.12
CA PHE A 120 -12.25 -7.31 -4.69
C PHE A 120 -13.63 -7.93 -4.42
N ARG A 121 -14.71 -7.35 -4.97
CA ARG A 121 -16.08 -7.86 -4.81
C ARG A 121 -16.27 -9.25 -5.40
N SER A 122 -15.69 -9.54 -6.56
CA SER A 122 -15.76 -10.86 -7.18
C SER A 122 -14.93 -11.90 -6.42
N SER A 123 -13.73 -11.55 -5.96
CA SER A 123 -12.89 -12.46 -5.16
C SER A 123 -13.52 -12.80 -3.79
N LYS A 124 -14.26 -11.88 -3.17
CA LYS A 124 -14.92 -12.13 -1.88
C LYS A 124 -16.06 -13.15 -1.97
N LYS A 125 -16.60 -13.41 -3.16
CA LYS A 125 -17.62 -14.45 -3.38
C LYS A 125 -17.04 -15.87 -3.40
N TRP A 126 -15.72 -16.03 -3.36
CA TRP A 126 -15.06 -17.34 -3.45
C TRP A 126 -14.88 -18.06 -2.10
N ASN A 127 -15.12 -17.39 -0.97
CA ASN A 127 -15.08 -18.02 0.33
C ASN A 127 -16.52 -18.17 0.84
N GLY A 128 -17.18 -19.25 0.40
CA GLY A 128 -18.34 -19.80 1.09
C GLY A 128 -17.97 -20.30 2.48
#